data_AF-A0A6G1DIN9-F1
#
_entry.id   AF-A0A6G1DIN9-F1
#
_cell.length_a   1.000
_cell.length_b   1.000
_cell.length_c   1.000
_cell.angle_alpha   90.00
_cell.angle_beta   90.00
_cell.angle_gamma   90.00
#
_symmetry.space_group_name_H-M   'P 1'
#
loop_
_entity.id
_entity.type
_entity.pdbx_description
1 polymer ?
#
loop_
_entity_poly.entity_id
_entity_poly.type
_entity_poly.pdbx_seq_one_letter_code
_entity_poly.pdbx_strand_id
1 'polypeptide(L)'
;MQSQPSGAGGGRARRSICDLPMDCVARIASLTSPGDACRLAAAAAVLRPVADLDDVWGSFLPPDLADVVLDSKSVTSPAHRERETKKEMFLRLCDSPVLLDGGKLVIKAV
;
A
#
# COMPACT_ATOMS: atom_id res chain seq x y z
N MET A 1 -44.23 -20.48 38.45
CA MET A 1 -42.77 -20.29 38.36
C MET A 1 -42.41 -20.36 36.88
N GLN A 2 -42.43 -19.22 36.20
CA GLN A 2 -42.07 -19.10 34.79
C GLN A 2 -40.66 -18.52 34.71
N SER A 3 -39.68 -19.34 34.34
CA SER A 3 -38.35 -18.86 34.00
C SER A 3 -37.86 -19.64 32.79
N GLN A 4 -38.18 -19.11 31.60
CA GLN A 4 -37.49 -19.47 30.38
C GLN A 4 -36.19 -18.64 30.29
N PRO A 5 -35.05 -19.23 29.92
CA PRO A 5 -33.85 -18.46 29.67
C PRO A 5 -33.94 -17.76 28.32
N SER A 6 -34.02 -16.44 28.45
CA SER A 6 -33.48 -15.37 27.59
C SER A 6 -32.71 -15.82 26.36
N GLY A 7 -33.15 -15.30 25.21
CA GLY A 7 -32.64 -15.59 23.89
C GLY A 7 -31.12 -15.54 23.77
N ALA A 8 -30.57 -16.58 23.14
CA ALA A 8 -29.21 -16.62 22.65
C ALA A 8 -29.03 -15.51 21.61
N GLY A 9 -28.48 -14.38 22.06
CA GLY A 9 -28.02 -13.33 21.17
C GLY A 9 -26.99 -13.92 20.22
N GLY A 10 -27.37 -14.10 18.96
CA GLY A 10 -26.46 -14.42 17.87
C GLY A 10 -25.45 -13.29 17.71
N GLY A 11 -24.36 -13.37 18.48
CA GLY A 11 -23.20 -12.50 18.34
C GLY A 11 -22.59 -12.78 16.98
N ARG A 12 -22.98 -12.03 15.96
CA ARG A 12 -22.35 -12.05 14.65
C ARG A 12 -20.88 -11.71 14.90
N ALA A 13 -20.01 -12.72 14.86
CA ALA A 13 -18.58 -12.55 15.06
C ALA A 13 -18.12 -11.43 14.14
N ARG A 14 -17.68 -10.32 14.74
CA ARG A 14 -17.14 -9.18 13.99
C ARG A 14 -15.84 -9.66 13.36
N ARG A 15 -15.90 -10.07 12.10
CA ARG A 15 -14.72 -10.40 11.31
C ARG A 15 -13.93 -9.12 11.10
N SER A 16 -12.71 -9.08 11.61
CA SER A 16 -11.78 -7.97 11.42
C SER A 16 -10.96 -8.21 10.16
N ILE A 17 -10.51 -7.13 9.52
CA ILE A 17 -9.56 -7.23 8.39
C ILE A 17 -8.23 -7.87 8.82
N CYS A 18 -7.91 -7.81 10.12
CA CYS A 18 -6.74 -8.46 10.71
C CYS A 18 -6.83 -9.99 10.76
N ASP A 19 -8.03 -10.57 10.58
CA ASP A 19 -8.24 -12.02 10.58
C ASP A 19 -8.01 -12.63 9.19
N LEU A 20 -7.79 -11.81 8.16
CA LEU A 20 -7.52 -12.26 6.80
C LEU A 20 -6.04 -12.65 6.63
N PRO A 21 -5.74 -13.59 5.72
CA PRO A 21 -4.36 -13.86 5.32
C PRO A 21 -3.67 -12.60 4.80
N MET A 22 -2.35 -12.50 5.04
CA MET A 22 -1.52 -11.37 4.65
C MET A 22 -1.68 -10.98 3.17
N ASP A 23 -1.70 -11.98 2.27
CA ASP A 23 -1.84 -11.76 0.83
C ASP A 23 -3.20 -11.16 0.44
N CYS A 24 -4.26 -11.49 1.19
CA CYS A 24 -5.59 -10.93 0.95
C CYS A 24 -5.61 -9.45 1.33
N VAL A 25 -5.00 -9.10 2.47
CA VAL A 25 -4.87 -7.72 2.92
C VAL A 25 -3.98 -6.92 1.97
N ALA A 26 -2.87 -7.50 1.48
CA ALA A 26 -1.99 -6.87 0.50
C ALA A 26 -2.75 -6.56 -0.80
N ARG A 27 -3.53 -7.52 -1.31
CA ARG A 27 -4.37 -7.29 -2.50
C ARG A 27 -5.44 -6.22 -2.29
N ILE A 28 -6.03 -6.13 -1.10
CA ILE A 28 -6.97 -5.06 -0.79
C ILE A 28 -6.22 -3.73 -0.78
N ALA A 29 -5.07 -3.65 -0.10
CA ALA A 29 -4.27 -2.43 0.00
C ALA A 29 -3.78 -1.95 -1.38
N SER A 30 -3.39 -2.85 -2.29
CA SER A 30 -2.97 -2.49 -3.65
C SER A 30 -4.10 -1.94 -4.52
N LEU A 31 -5.36 -2.14 -4.13
CA LEU A 31 -6.53 -1.59 -4.81
C LEU A 31 -7.03 -0.28 -4.15
N THR A 32 -6.36 0.18 -3.09
CA THR A 32 -6.72 1.42 -2.37
C THR A 32 -5.83 2.59 -2.79
N SER A 33 -5.98 3.77 -2.17
CA SER A 33 -5.04 4.88 -2.37
C SER A 33 -3.77 4.68 -1.51
N PRO A 34 -2.63 5.30 -1.87
CA PRO A 34 -1.43 5.32 -1.01
C PRO A 34 -1.73 5.85 0.41
N GLY A 35 -2.61 6.84 0.51
CA GLY A 35 -3.07 7.38 1.79
C GLY A 35 -3.87 6.37 2.61
N ASP A 36 -4.71 5.56 1.96
CA ASP A 36 -5.45 4.46 2.62
C ASP A 36 -4.54 3.33 3.08
N ALA A 37 -3.51 2.98 2.30
CA ALA A 37 -2.51 2.02 2.73
C ALA A 37 -1.79 2.48 4.01
N CYS A 38 -1.41 3.77 4.08
CA CYS A 38 -0.85 4.38 5.31
C CYS A 38 -1.84 4.34 6.48
N ARG A 39 -3.13 4.62 6.25
CA ARG A 39 -4.18 4.52 7.28
C ARG A 39 -4.36 3.08 7.75
N LEU A 40 -4.26 2.10 6.86
CA LEU A 40 -4.34 0.68 7.18
C LEU A 40 -3.18 0.25 8.10
N ALA A 41 -1.96 0.71 7.80
CA ALA A 41 -0.78 0.51 8.65
C ALA A 41 -0.95 1.14 10.05
N ALA A 42 -1.59 2.32 10.11
CA ALA A 42 -1.85 2.99 11.37
C ALA A 42 -2.98 2.33 12.18
N ALA A 43 -3.97 1.73 11.52
CA ALA A 43 -5.15 1.15 12.15
C ALA A 43 -4.83 -0.08 13.02
N ALA A 44 -3.87 -0.92 12.61
CA ALA A 44 -3.42 -2.05 13.40
C ALA A 44 -1.96 -2.42 13.13
N ALA A 45 -1.21 -2.75 14.19
CA ALA A 45 0.21 -3.08 14.08
C ALA A 45 0.49 -4.29 13.16
N VAL A 46 -0.43 -5.26 13.11
CA VAL A 46 -0.34 -6.45 12.26
C VAL A 46 -0.42 -6.13 10.77
N LEU A 47 -1.03 -5.00 10.40
CA LEU A 47 -1.22 -4.60 9.01
C LEU A 47 -0.03 -3.80 8.47
N ARG A 48 0.86 -3.28 9.33
CA ARG A 48 2.02 -2.47 8.92
C ARG A 48 2.94 -3.19 7.92
N PRO A 49 3.39 -4.44 8.17
CA PRO A 49 4.27 -5.13 7.24
C PRO A 49 3.61 -5.36 5.87
N VAL A 50 2.29 -5.49 5.87
CA VAL A 50 1.49 -5.73 4.66
C VAL A 50 1.30 -4.44 3.87
N ALA A 51 0.98 -3.36 4.55
CA ALA A 51 0.82 -2.04 3.96
C ALA A 51 2.15 -1.50 3.42
N ASP A 52 3.28 -1.94 3.96
CA ASP A 52 4.63 -1.58 3.49
C ASP A 52 5.19 -2.55 2.45
N LEU A 53 4.42 -3.56 2.04
CA LEU A 53 4.87 -4.57 1.08
C LEU A 53 5.06 -3.94 -0.32
N ASP A 54 6.15 -4.30 -0.98
CA ASP A 54 6.47 -3.83 -2.33
C ASP A 54 5.36 -4.15 -3.35
N ASP A 55 4.62 -5.25 -3.19
CA ASP A 55 3.49 -5.55 -4.08
C ASP A 55 2.35 -4.53 -3.97
N VAL A 56 2.13 -3.97 -2.77
CA VAL A 56 1.16 -2.89 -2.55
C VAL A 56 1.65 -1.62 -3.24
N TRP A 57 2.87 -1.19 -2.92
CA TRP A 57 3.42 0.05 -3.46
C TRP A 57 3.69 -0.01 -4.96
N GLY A 58 3.95 -1.20 -5.52
CA GLY A 58 4.10 -1.41 -6.95
C GLY A 58 2.83 -1.16 -7.75
N SER A 59 1.65 -1.30 -7.14
CA SER A 59 0.39 -0.96 -7.81
C SER A 59 0.14 0.55 -7.92
N PHE A 60 0.76 1.35 -7.05
CA PHE A 60 0.67 2.81 -7.07
C PHE A 60 1.68 3.45 -8.03
N LEU A 61 2.69 2.70 -8.43
CA LEU A 61 3.72 3.15 -9.36
C LEU A 61 3.25 2.92 -10.81
N PRO A 62 3.55 3.86 -11.73
CA PRO A 62 3.30 3.63 -13.15
C PRO A 62 4.04 2.37 -13.63
N PRO A 63 3.43 1.52 -14.48
CA PRO A 63 4.11 0.35 -15.03
C PRO A 63 5.33 0.72 -15.89
N ASP A 64 5.29 1.90 -16.51
CA ASP A 64 6.37 2.45 -17.35
C ASP A 64 7.53 3.04 -16.54
N LEU A 65 7.42 3.02 -15.21
CA LEU A 65 8.40 3.63 -14.35
C LEU A 65 9.76 2.95 -14.47
N ALA A 66 9.82 1.63 -14.66
CA ALA A 66 11.07 0.87 -14.80
C ALA A 66 11.99 1.43 -15.89
N ASP A 67 11.42 1.80 -17.03
CA ASP A 67 12.14 2.38 -18.16
C ASP A 67 12.59 3.81 -17.81
N VAL A 68 11.76 4.59 -17.13
CA VAL A 68 12.13 5.96 -16.75
C VAL A 68 13.16 6.02 -15.63
N VAL A 69 13.17 5.06 -14.69
CA VAL A 69 14.27 4.98 -13.72
C VAL A 69 15.56 4.68 -14.47
N LEU A 70 15.53 3.82 -15.50
CA LEU A 70 16.70 3.50 -16.33
C LEU A 70 17.23 4.72 -17.08
N ASP A 71 16.36 5.65 -17.49
CA ASP A 71 16.73 6.93 -18.11
C ASP A 71 17.19 7.97 -17.10
N SER A 72 16.64 7.95 -15.88
CA SER A 72 16.98 8.85 -14.76
C SER A 72 18.29 8.47 -14.06
N LYS A 73 19.28 7.96 -14.80
CA LYS A 73 20.65 7.58 -14.37
C LYS A 73 21.42 8.67 -13.61
N SER A 74 20.90 9.89 -13.55
CA SER A 74 21.57 11.03 -12.93
C SER A 74 21.31 11.22 -11.43
N VAL A 75 20.30 10.58 -10.83
CA VAL A 75 19.81 11.00 -9.49
C VAL A 75 20.24 10.07 -8.34
N THR A 76 20.54 8.79 -8.59
CA THR A 76 20.89 7.83 -7.51
C THR A 76 21.91 6.79 -7.96
N SER A 77 22.88 6.48 -7.09
CA SER A 77 23.88 5.43 -7.30
C SER A 77 23.21 4.07 -7.58
N PRO A 78 23.71 3.27 -8.55
CA PRO A 78 23.12 1.97 -8.90
C PRO A 78 22.98 1.02 -7.71
N ALA A 79 23.91 1.07 -6.75
CA ALA A 79 23.86 0.26 -5.52
C ALA A 79 22.70 0.64 -4.57
N HIS A 80 22.21 1.88 -4.64
CA HIS A 80 21.07 2.34 -3.85
C HIS A 80 19.74 1.90 -4.46
N ARG A 81 19.70 1.72 -5.79
CA ARG A 81 18.50 1.29 -6.52
C ARG A 81 18.15 -0.17 -6.28
N GLU A 82 19.14 -1.02 -6.04
CA GLU A 82 18.90 -2.45 -5.77
C GLU A 82 18.38 -2.73 -4.36
N ARG A 83 18.49 -1.75 -3.45
CA ARG A 83 18.01 -1.84 -2.06
C ARG A 83 16.78 -0.98 -1.76
N GLU A 84 16.39 -0.12 -2.69
CA GLU A 84 15.26 0.78 -2.50
C GLU A 84 13.94 0.00 -2.64
N THR A 85 13.08 0.14 -1.63
CA THR A 85 11.71 -0.39 -1.69
C THR A 85 10.86 0.44 -2.64
N LYS A 86 9.81 -0.14 -3.21
CA LYS A 86 8.86 0.59 -4.06
C LYS A 86 8.16 1.72 -3.31
N LYS A 87 8.02 1.60 -1.99
CA LYS A 87 7.54 2.68 -1.11
C LYS A 87 8.50 3.87 -1.08
N GLU A 88 9.78 3.63 -0.83
CA GLU A 88 10.81 4.69 -0.81
C GLU A 88 10.91 5.38 -2.17
N MET A 89 10.80 4.59 -3.24
CA MET A 89 10.74 5.09 -4.59
C MET A 89 9.52 6.00 -4.83
N PHE A 90 8.33 5.59 -4.37
CA PHE A 90 7.12 6.41 -4.45
C PHE A 90 7.30 7.74 -3.71
N LEU A 91 7.84 7.71 -2.49
CA LEU A 91 8.08 8.90 -1.68
C LEU A 91 9.08 9.85 -2.35
N ARG A 92 10.18 9.32 -2.88
CA ARG A 92 11.18 10.09 -3.61
C ARG A 92 10.60 10.76 -4.86
N LEU A 93 9.70 10.09 -5.58
CA LEU A 93 9.00 10.68 -6.73
C LEU A 93 8.02 11.79 -6.30
N CYS A 94 7.44 11.68 -5.09
CA CYS A 94 6.63 12.76 -4.53
C CYS A 94 7.48 13.97 -4.16
N ASP A 95 8.68 13.75 -3.60
CA ASP A 95 9.62 14.82 -3.22
C ASP A 95 10.30 15.48 -4.43
N SER A 96 10.59 14.67 -5.44
CA SER A 96 11.29 15.04 -6.67
C SER A 96 10.48 14.53 -7.87
N PRO A 97 9.47 15.28 -8.34
CA PRO A 97 8.68 14.88 -9.49
C PRO A 97 9.59 14.84 -10.73
N VAL A 98 9.87 13.64 -11.21
CA VAL A 98 10.60 13.43 -12.46
C VAL A 98 9.61 13.56 -13.61
N LEU A 99 9.95 14.36 -14.62
CA LEU A 99 9.16 14.46 -15.85
C LEU A 99 9.33 13.16 -16.64
N LEU A 100 8.42 12.23 -16.41
CA LEU A 100 8.28 11.01 -17.20
C LEU A 100 7.66 11.43 -18.54
N ASP A 101 8.45 11.32 -19.61
CA ASP A 101 8.10 11.49 -21.03
C ASP A 101 7.06 12.58 -21.40
N GLY A 102 7.53 13.70 -21.97
CA GLY A 102 6.66 14.67 -22.65
C GLY A 102 5.66 15.47 -21.79
N GLY A 103 5.74 15.39 -20.45
CA GLY A 103 5.00 16.29 -19.55
C GLY A 103 3.65 15.78 -19.06
N LYS A 104 3.43 14.46 -19.01
CA LYS A 104 2.14 13.91 -18.59
C LYS A 104 2.24 12.75 -17.61
N LEU A 105 2.88 12.93 -16.45
CA LEU A 105 2.54 12.12 -15.27
C LEU A 105 2.53 12.99 -14.00
N VAL A 106 1.34 13.48 -13.66
CA VAL A 106 1.04 14.02 -12.32
C VAL A 106 0.77 12.80 -11.45
N ILE A 107 1.66 12.51 -10.50
CA ILE A 107 1.33 11.61 -9.38
C ILE A 107 0.23 12.34 -8.60
N LYS A 108 -1.03 12.05 -8.95
CA LYS A 108 -2.17 12.52 -8.18
C LYS A 108 -2.22 11.67 -6.93
N ALA A 109 -1.54 12.14 -5.88
CA ALA A 109 -1.90 11.78 -4.52
C ALA A 109 -3.29 12.39 -4.25
N VAL A 110 -4.34 11.57 -4.42
CA VAL A 110 -5.70 11.85 -3.94
C VAL A 110 -5.90 11.11 -2.63
#